data_AF-A0A7C1A9R5-F1
#
_entry.id   AF-A0A7C1A9R5-F1
#
_cell.length_a   1.000
_cell.length_b   1.000
_cell.length_c   1.000
_cell.angle_alpha   90.00
_cell.angle_beta   90.00
_cell.angle_gamma   90.00
#
_symmetry.space_group_name_H-M   'P 1'
#
loop_
_entity.id
_entity.type
_entity.pdbx_description
1 polymer ?
#
loop_
_entity_poly.entity_id
_entity_poly.type
_entity_poly.pdbx_seq_one_letter_code
_entity_poly.pdbx_strand_id
1 'polypeptide(L)'
;LELTRGKTGRVVGYLLSVFVVLKGLLLAYNRDLQEDKEPLFDTVDTVRACLSVLTEMMPKISFNKAAMRTAAEGGFSTATDLAEYLVRKGLPFRKAHRITGGITGYCLDRNKTLADLDLKEFKRFSKLINKDVFNCISTDVSVNRKNTYGGTSKKKVLQQIKKIRKRK
;
A
#
# COMPACT_ATOMS: atom_id res chain seq x y z
N LEU A 1 -5.90 0.51 18.10
CA LEU A 1 -5.69 -0.44 16.98
C LEU A 1 -5.04 -1.76 17.42
N GLU A 2 -4.19 -1.74 18.45
CA GLU A 2 -3.48 -2.94 18.93
C GLU A 2 -4.43 -4.04 19.40
N LEU A 3 -5.46 -3.70 20.19
CA LEU A 3 -6.47 -4.65 20.63
C LEU A 3 -7.25 -5.27 19.48
N THR A 4 -7.62 -4.49 18.46
CA THR A 4 -8.27 -5.00 17.25
C THR A 4 -7.39 -6.03 16.55
N ARG A 5 -6.08 -5.75 16.40
CA ARG A 5 -5.11 -6.69 15.84
C ARG A 5 -4.94 -7.95 16.70
N GLY A 6 -4.87 -7.81 18.03
CA GLY A 6 -4.75 -8.94 18.94
C GLY A 6 -5.98 -9.85 18.92
N LYS A 7 -7.18 -9.25 18.87
CA LYS A 7 -8.46 -9.96 18.80
C LYS A 7 -8.63 -10.80 17.52
N THR A 8 -7.89 -10.51 16.45
CA THR A 8 -7.83 -11.38 15.27
C THR A 8 -7.40 -12.79 15.63
N GLY A 9 -6.41 -12.97 16.52
CA GLY A 9 -5.96 -14.31 16.94
C GLY A 9 -7.06 -15.12 17.61
N ARG A 10 -7.89 -14.45 18.44
CA ARG A 10 -9.04 -15.08 19.10
C ARG A 10 -10.10 -15.54 18.08
N VAL A 11 -10.49 -14.67 17.15
CA VAL A 11 -11.51 -15.02 16.12
C VAL A 11 -11.03 -16.16 15.22
N VAL A 12 -9.74 -16.19 14.85
CA VAL A 12 -9.16 -17.31 14.11
C VAL A 12 -9.17 -18.59 14.94
N GLY A 13 -8.88 -18.50 16.24
CA GLY A 13 -8.98 -19.63 17.18
C GLY A 13 -10.39 -20.22 17.24
N TYR A 14 -11.43 -19.37 17.29
CA TYR A 14 -12.82 -19.81 17.25
C TYR A 14 -13.18 -20.54 15.97
N LEU A 15 -12.73 -20.05 14.81
CA LEU A 15 -12.94 -20.75 13.53
C LEU A 15 -12.34 -22.16 13.57
N LEU A 16 -11.10 -22.30 14.04
CA LEU A 16 -10.44 -23.59 14.16
C LEU A 16 -11.16 -24.52 15.14
N SER A 17 -11.62 -23.98 16.28
CA SER A 17 -12.40 -24.74 17.26
C SER A 17 -13.66 -25.35 16.64
N VAL A 18 -14.45 -24.54 15.93
CA VAL A 18 -15.68 -25.01 15.26
C VAL A 18 -15.36 -26.06 14.19
N PHE A 19 -14.30 -25.86 13.39
CA PHE A 19 -13.88 -26.86 12.40
C PHE A 19 -13.50 -28.20 13.02
N VAL A 20 -12.83 -28.17 14.18
CA VAL A 20 -12.44 -29.40 14.89
C VAL A 20 -13.66 -30.08 15.51
N VAL A 21 -14.61 -29.34 16.09
CA VAL A 21 -15.88 -29.89 16.59
C VAL A 21 -16.65 -30.60 15.48
N LEU A 22 -16.70 -30.02 14.27
CA LEU A 22 -17.42 -30.62 13.14
C LEU A 22 -16.68 -31.78 12.47
N LYS A 23 -15.39 -31.97 12.75
CA LYS A 23 -14.55 -32.93 12.03
C LYS A 23 -14.98 -34.37 12.33
N GLY A 24 -15.50 -35.05 11.31
CA GLY A 24 -15.86 -36.47 11.40
C GLY A 24 -17.13 -36.74 12.21
N LEU A 25 -17.94 -35.72 12.49
CA LEU A 25 -19.22 -35.86 13.17
C LEU A 25 -20.19 -36.66 12.27
N LEU A 26 -20.72 -37.77 12.77
CA LEU A 26 -21.73 -38.56 12.06
C LEU A 26 -23.06 -37.82 12.01
N LEU A 27 -23.88 -38.08 10.99
CA LEU A 27 -25.25 -37.55 10.95
C LEU A 27 -26.15 -38.30 11.93
N ALA A 28 -27.19 -37.68 12.52
CA ALA A 28 -27.63 -36.29 12.37
C ALA A 28 -27.19 -35.41 13.55
N TYR A 29 -28.09 -35.10 14.48
CA TYR A 29 -27.78 -34.25 15.64
C TYR A 29 -26.87 -34.98 16.64
N ASN A 30 -25.78 -34.32 17.03
CA ASN A 30 -24.92 -34.73 18.14
C ASN A 30 -24.82 -33.58 19.14
N ARG A 31 -24.67 -33.91 20.43
CA ARG A 31 -24.63 -32.90 21.50
C ARG A 31 -23.40 -32.00 21.43
N ASP A 32 -22.33 -32.45 20.79
CA ASP A 32 -21.12 -31.69 20.44
C ASP A 32 -21.46 -30.38 19.72
N LEU A 33 -22.56 -30.34 18.95
CA LEU A 33 -23.07 -29.12 18.30
C LEU A 33 -23.59 -28.06 19.29
N GLN A 34 -23.52 -28.29 20.60
CA GLN A 34 -23.74 -27.24 21.58
C GLN A 34 -22.58 -26.23 21.61
N GLU A 35 -21.36 -26.66 21.27
CA GLU A 35 -20.11 -25.88 21.26
C GLU A 35 -20.00 -24.86 20.11
N ASP A 36 -21.00 -24.77 19.23
CA ASP A 36 -21.02 -23.81 18.10
C ASP A 36 -21.35 -22.37 18.53
N LYS A 37 -22.08 -22.21 19.65
CA LYS A 37 -22.67 -20.95 20.10
C LYS A 37 -21.65 -20.01 20.70
N GLU A 38 -20.84 -20.47 21.65
CA GLU A 38 -19.88 -19.61 22.36
C GLU A 38 -18.84 -18.99 21.40
N PRO A 39 -18.20 -19.77 20.50
CA PRO A 39 -17.27 -19.22 19.52
C PRO A 39 -17.93 -18.23 18.56
N LEU A 40 -19.17 -18.50 18.14
CA LEU A 40 -19.93 -17.62 17.27
C LEU A 40 -20.29 -16.30 17.96
N PHE A 41 -20.83 -16.37 19.18
CA PHE A 41 -21.27 -15.21 19.94
C PHE A 41 -20.10 -14.30 20.31
N ASP A 42 -18.98 -14.83 20.85
CA ASP A 42 -17.82 -13.99 21.13
C ASP A 42 -17.22 -13.40 19.85
N THR A 43 -17.25 -14.13 18.72
CA THR A 43 -16.82 -13.58 17.43
C THR A 43 -17.67 -12.38 17.02
N VAL A 44 -19.00 -12.49 17.09
CA VAL A 44 -19.92 -11.40 16.74
C VAL A 44 -19.68 -10.20 17.65
N ASP A 45 -19.60 -10.42 18.97
CA ASP A 45 -19.34 -9.35 19.94
C ASP A 45 -17.98 -8.69 19.73
N THR A 46 -16.94 -9.49 19.49
CA THR A 46 -15.59 -9.02 19.21
C THR A 46 -15.55 -8.15 17.95
N VAL A 47 -16.15 -8.60 16.85
CA VAL A 47 -16.16 -7.86 15.58
C VAL A 47 -16.97 -6.58 15.73
N ARG A 48 -18.16 -6.64 16.34
CA ARG A 48 -19.00 -5.47 16.60
C ARG A 48 -18.27 -4.41 17.43
N ALA A 49 -17.66 -4.82 18.54
CA ALA A 49 -16.89 -3.90 19.38
C ALA A 49 -15.72 -3.26 18.62
N CYS A 50 -14.99 -4.05 17.81
CA CYS A 50 -13.90 -3.52 16.99
C CYS A 50 -14.40 -2.49 15.96
N LEU A 51 -15.49 -2.78 15.27
CA LEU A 51 -16.08 -1.87 14.27
C LEU A 51 -16.60 -0.58 14.90
N SER A 52 -17.26 -0.66 16.06
CA SER A 52 -17.75 0.53 16.78
C SER A 52 -16.59 1.46 17.15
N VAL A 53 -15.54 0.92 17.78
CA VAL A 53 -14.35 1.72 18.15
C VAL A 53 -13.67 2.31 16.93
N LEU A 54 -13.49 1.54 15.85
CA LEU A 54 -12.89 2.05 14.62
C LEU A 54 -13.72 3.19 14.01
N THR A 55 -15.05 3.04 13.98
CA THR A 55 -15.96 4.04 13.41
C THR A 55 -15.91 5.35 14.19
N GLU A 56 -15.79 5.31 15.51
CA GLU A 56 -15.64 6.51 16.35
C GLU A 56 -14.23 7.13 16.26
N MET A 57 -13.20 6.30 16.08
CA MET A 57 -11.81 6.75 16.02
C MET A 57 -11.49 7.41 14.66
N MET A 58 -11.95 6.84 13.55
CA MET A 58 -11.56 7.26 12.19
C MET A 58 -11.76 8.76 11.91
N PRO A 59 -12.89 9.41 12.28
CA PRO A 59 -13.08 10.85 12.07
C PRO A 59 -12.15 11.75 12.89
N LYS A 60 -11.55 11.23 13.97
CA LYS A 60 -10.69 11.98 14.89
C LYS A 60 -9.21 11.97 14.49
N ILE A 61 -8.86 11.26 13.41
CA ILE A 61 -7.48 11.15 12.94
C ILE A 61 -7.05 12.46 12.25
N SER A 62 -5.88 12.97 12.63
CA SER A 62 -5.20 14.08 11.96
C SER A 62 -3.96 13.59 11.20
N PHE A 63 -3.69 14.16 10.03
CA PHE A 63 -2.54 13.80 9.20
C PHE A 63 -1.50 14.91 9.17
N ASN A 64 -0.24 14.60 9.52
CA ASN A 64 0.89 15.50 9.31
C ASN A 64 1.33 15.45 7.84
N LYS A 65 0.69 16.29 7.01
CA LYS A 65 0.94 16.33 5.56
C LYS A 65 2.39 16.65 5.22
N ALA A 66 3.05 17.50 6.00
CA ALA A 66 4.44 17.89 5.77
C ALA A 66 5.38 16.68 5.96
N ALA A 67 5.29 16.00 7.10
CA ALA A 67 6.08 14.81 7.37
C ALA A 67 5.82 13.68 6.34
N MET A 68 4.55 13.46 5.97
CA MET A 68 4.19 12.49 4.94
C MET A 68 4.78 12.84 3.57
N ARG A 69 4.81 14.13 3.21
CA ARG A 69 5.37 14.59 1.94
C ARG A 69 6.89 14.40 1.91
N THR A 70 7.58 14.82 2.96
CA THR A 70 9.03 14.64 3.10
C THR A 70 9.42 13.17 3.03
N ALA A 71 8.69 12.29 3.70
CA ALA A 71 8.94 10.84 3.63
C ALA A 71 8.74 10.28 2.21
N ALA A 72 7.70 10.73 1.50
CA ALA A 72 7.43 10.30 0.12
C ALA A 72 8.50 10.79 -0.88
N GLU A 73 9.08 11.97 -0.66
CA GLU A 73 10.15 12.54 -1.49
C GLU A 73 11.53 11.94 -1.18
N GLY A 74 11.82 11.65 0.10
CA GLY A 74 13.14 11.18 0.53
C GLY A 74 13.44 9.71 0.20
N GLY A 75 12.43 8.85 0.05
CA GLY A 75 12.62 7.40 -0.05
C GLY A 75 12.99 6.84 -1.43
N PHE A 76 13.50 7.65 -2.36
CA PHE A 76 13.72 7.25 -3.78
C PHE A 76 12.48 6.60 -4.43
N SER A 77 11.27 6.92 -3.94
CA SER A 77 10.04 6.26 -4.38
C SER A 77 9.71 6.49 -5.87
N THR A 78 10.34 7.49 -6.49
CA THR A 78 10.23 7.80 -7.91
C THR A 78 11.38 7.21 -8.76
N ALA A 79 12.27 6.41 -8.17
CA ALA A 79 13.29 5.67 -8.93
C ALA A 79 12.65 4.73 -9.96
N THR A 80 11.54 4.08 -9.61
CA THR A 80 10.79 3.26 -10.58
C THR A 80 10.29 4.10 -11.77
N ASP A 81 9.85 5.34 -11.54
CA ASP A 81 9.45 6.25 -12.62
C ASP A 81 10.62 6.63 -13.54
N LEU A 82 11.83 6.75 -12.98
CA LEU A 82 13.07 6.95 -13.74
C LEU A 82 13.44 5.73 -14.59
N ALA A 83 13.29 4.51 -14.05
CA ALA A 83 13.50 3.29 -14.82
C ALA A 83 12.49 3.20 -15.98
N GLU A 84 11.20 3.47 -15.72
CA GLU A 84 10.18 3.51 -16.78
C GLU A 84 10.45 4.60 -17.81
N TYR A 85 10.97 5.76 -17.40
CA TYR A 85 11.38 6.83 -18.30
C TYR A 85 12.44 6.34 -19.29
N LEU A 86 13.47 5.65 -18.80
CA LEU A 86 14.52 5.07 -19.65
C LEU A 86 13.97 4.00 -20.58
N VAL A 87 13.03 3.17 -20.11
CA VAL A 87 12.35 2.18 -20.95
C VAL A 87 11.59 2.84 -22.09
N ARG A 88 10.86 3.92 -21.82
CA ARG A 88 10.17 4.71 -22.84
C ARG A 88 11.12 5.37 -23.85
N LYS A 89 12.38 5.59 -23.47
CA LYS A 89 13.45 6.06 -24.37
C LYS A 89 14.14 4.93 -25.15
N GLY A 90 13.64 3.69 -25.04
CA GLY A 90 14.11 2.54 -25.82
C GLY A 90 15.05 1.58 -25.11
N LEU A 91 15.33 1.77 -23.81
CA LEU A 91 16.14 0.80 -23.05
C LEU A 91 15.34 -0.43 -22.65
N PRO A 92 15.90 -1.65 -22.76
CA PRO A 92 15.34 -2.82 -22.10
C PRO A 92 15.26 -2.60 -20.58
N PHE A 93 14.17 -3.06 -19.95
CA PHE A 93 13.90 -2.83 -18.53
C PHE A 93 15.08 -3.22 -17.63
N ARG A 94 15.73 -4.36 -17.87
CA ARG A 94 16.91 -4.80 -17.09
C ARG A 94 18.05 -3.77 -17.10
N LYS A 95 18.30 -3.12 -18.25
CA LYS A 95 19.33 -2.06 -18.36
C LYS A 95 18.87 -0.78 -17.68
N ALA A 96 17.62 -0.38 -17.89
CA ALA A 96 17.03 0.80 -17.24
C ALA A 96 17.06 0.68 -15.71
N HIS A 97 16.70 -0.49 -15.17
CA HIS A 97 16.74 -0.79 -13.74
C HIS A 97 18.18 -0.74 -13.20
N ARG A 98 19.16 -1.30 -13.90
CA ARG A 98 20.58 -1.25 -13.49
C ARG A 98 21.12 0.18 -13.46
N ILE A 99 20.79 1.00 -14.49
CA ILE A 99 21.16 2.41 -14.55
C ILE A 99 20.54 3.18 -13.39
N THR A 100 19.24 2.99 -13.16
CA THR A 100 18.50 3.62 -12.06
C THR A 100 19.08 3.25 -10.71
N GLY A 101 19.38 1.96 -10.48
CA GLY A 101 20.03 1.49 -9.25
C GLY A 101 21.40 2.12 -9.01
N GLY A 102 22.18 2.33 -10.07
CA GLY A 102 23.45 3.05 -10.01
C GLY A 102 23.28 4.53 -9.62
N ILE A 103 22.25 5.19 -10.16
CA ILE A 103 21.92 6.58 -9.80
C ILE A 103 21.49 6.66 -8.33
N THR A 104 20.62 5.76 -7.88
CA THR A 104 20.20 5.74 -6.47
C THR A 104 21.35 5.46 -5.52
N GLY A 105 22.28 4.56 -5.88
CA GLY A 105 23.51 4.31 -5.11
C GLY A 105 24.37 5.57 -5.02
N TYR A 106 24.59 6.25 -6.15
CA TYR A 106 25.34 7.51 -6.18
C TYR A 106 24.74 8.62 -5.31
N CYS A 107 23.42 8.70 -5.26
CA CYS A 107 22.68 9.61 -4.40
C CYS A 107 22.88 9.27 -2.92
N LEU A 108 22.74 7.98 -2.55
CA LEU A 108 22.93 7.51 -1.17
C LEU A 108 24.35 7.79 -0.67
N ASP A 109 25.37 7.51 -1.49
CA ASP A 109 26.78 7.77 -1.15
C ASP A 109 27.07 9.27 -0.89
N ARG A 110 26.21 10.16 -1.39
CA ARG A 110 26.38 11.63 -1.32
C ARG A 110 25.33 12.32 -0.47
N ASN A 111 24.47 11.57 0.23
CA ASN A 111 23.31 12.10 0.96
C ASN A 111 22.46 13.07 0.12
N LYS A 112 22.23 12.72 -1.15
CA LYS A 112 21.37 13.46 -2.09
C LYS A 112 20.10 12.67 -2.39
N THR A 113 19.04 13.35 -2.81
CA THR A 113 17.87 12.74 -3.45
C THR A 113 18.00 12.77 -4.98
N LEU A 114 17.06 12.15 -5.70
CA LEU A 114 17.00 12.26 -7.16
C LEU A 114 16.74 13.69 -7.62
N ALA A 115 16.02 14.49 -6.82
CA ALA A 115 15.71 15.87 -7.16
C ALA A 115 16.93 16.80 -7.03
N ASP A 116 17.92 16.43 -6.20
CA ASP A 116 19.14 17.19 -5.97
C ASP A 116 20.22 16.97 -7.05
N LEU A 117 20.01 16.02 -7.95
CA LEU A 117 20.95 15.74 -9.04
C LEU A 117 20.78 16.74 -10.17
N ASP A 118 21.90 17.27 -10.66
CA ASP A 118 21.87 18.07 -11.88
C ASP A 118 21.80 17.17 -13.15
N LEU A 119 21.50 17.78 -14.30
CA LEU A 119 21.41 17.02 -15.56
C LEU A 119 22.77 16.41 -15.96
N LYS A 120 23.90 17.01 -15.59
CA LYS A 120 25.23 16.49 -15.92
C LYS A 120 25.49 15.20 -15.14
N GLU A 121 25.14 15.18 -13.85
CA GLU A 121 25.19 14.01 -12.97
C GLU A 121 24.33 12.88 -13.53
N PHE A 122 23.09 13.15 -13.94
CA PHE A 122 22.26 12.14 -14.61
C PHE A 122 22.88 11.61 -15.91
N LYS A 123 23.43 12.50 -16.75
CA LYS A 123 24.04 12.12 -18.03
C LYS A 123 25.29 11.25 -17.90
N ARG A 124 25.95 11.22 -16.73
CA ARG A 124 27.04 10.27 -16.45
C ARG A 124 26.57 8.80 -16.53
N PHE A 125 25.31 8.55 -16.20
CA PHE A 125 24.75 7.19 -16.19
C PHE A 125 24.08 6.80 -17.51
N SER A 126 23.47 7.76 -18.21
CA SER A 126 22.87 7.51 -19.53
C SER A 126 22.72 8.79 -20.35
N LYS A 127 23.21 8.75 -21.60
CA LYS A 127 23.04 9.83 -22.58
C LYS A 127 21.59 10.06 -22.99
N LEU A 128 20.71 9.09 -22.74
CA LEU A 128 19.28 9.19 -23.07
C LEU A 128 18.50 10.09 -22.09
N ILE A 129 19.10 10.43 -20.94
CA ILE A 129 18.48 11.31 -19.94
C ILE A 129 18.60 12.78 -20.37
N ASN A 130 17.47 13.46 -20.45
CA ASN A 130 17.36 14.87 -20.80
C ASN A 130 16.63 15.68 -19.72
N LYS A 131 16.45 16.99 -19.93
CA LYS A 131 15.79 17.90 -18.97
C LYS A 131 14.36 17.44 -18.57
N ASP A 132 13.71 16.63 -19.40
CA ASP A 132 12.40 16.05 -19.13
C ASP A 132 12.39 15.03 -17.96
N VAL A 133 13.57 14.59 -17.48
CA VAL A 133 13.69 13.71 -16.30
C VAL A 133 13.16 14.35 -15.03
N PHE A 134 13.33 15.67 -14.85
CA PHE A 134 12.84 16.37 -13.66
C PHE A 134 11.31 16.32 -13.56
N ASN A 135 10.63 16.22 -14.70
CA ASN A 135 9.18 16.06 -14.73
C ASN A 135 8.76 14.65 -14.29
N CYS A 136 9.57 13.60 -14.52
CA CYS A 136 9.17 12.23 -14.18
C CYS A 136 9.47 11.83 -12.73
N ILE A 137 10.50 12.43 -12.11
CA ILE A 137 10.93 12.10 -10.74
C ILE A 137 10.16 12.86 -9.64
N SER A 138 9.28 13.79 -10.00
CA SER A 138 8.39 14.46 -9.05
C SER A 138 7.35 13.48 -8.50
N THR A 139 7.13 13.50 -7.18
CA THR A 139 6.13 12.65 -6.51
C THR A 139 4.70 12.94 -7.02
N ASP A 140 4.36 14.19 -7.30
CA ASP A 140 3.04 14.56 -7.85
C ASP A 140 2.81 13.96 -9.23
N VAL A 141 3.85 13.96 -10.07
CA VAL A 141 3.77 13.36 -11.41
C VAL A 141 3.69 11.84 -11.31
N SER A 142 4.50 11.22 -10.46
CA SER A 142 4.45 9.77 -10.21
C SER A 142 3.05 9.31 -9.80
N VAL A 143 2.45 10.01 -8.83
CA VAL A 143 1.09 9.68 -8.34
C VAL A 143 0.06 9.85 -9.44
N ASN A 144 0.12 10.95 -10.20
CA ASN A 144 -0.88 11.24 -11.23
C ASN A 144 -0.73 10.41 -12.51
N ARG A 145 0.47 9.90 -12.80
CA ARG A 145 0.74 9.01 -13.93
C ARG A 145 0.07 7.65 -13.78
N LYS A 146 -0.12 7.18 -12.55
CA LYS A 146 -0.86 5.95 -12.20
C LYS A 146 -2.37 6.14 -12.37
N ASN A 147 -2.79 6.39 -13.62
CA ASN A 147 -4.15 6.77 -14.02
C ASN A 147 -4.93 5.62 -14.67
N THR A 148 -4.64 4.37 -14.29
CA THR A 148 -5.38 3.17 -14.67
C THR A 148 -6.49 2.88 -13.64
N TYR A 149 -7.31 1.86 -13.88
CA TYR A 149 -8.29 1.43 -12.88
C TYR A 149 -7.60 1.02 -11.57
N GLY A 150 -8.08 1.53 -10.43
CA GLY A 150 -7.46 1.31 -9.12
C GLY A 150 -6.17 2.11 -8.86
N GLY A 151 -5.73 2.95 -9.81
CA GLY A 151 -4.51 3.73 -9.68
C GLY A 151 -4.61 4.88 -8.67
N THR A 152 -3.45 5.42 -8.29
CA THR A 152 -3.32 6.45 -7.25
C THR A 152 -3.54 7.88 -7.75
N SER A 153 -3.81 8.09 -9.04
CA SER A 153 -4.00 9.45 -9.56
C SER A 153 -5.17 10.14 -8.85
N LYS A 154 -5.05 11.47 -8.65
CA LYS A 154 -6.10 12.26 -7.99
C LYS A 154 -7.47 12.05 -8.66
N LYS A 155 -7.47 11.98 -10.00
CA LYS A 155 -8.67 11.70 -10.81
C LYS A 155 -9.28 10.35 -10.44
N LYS A 156 -8.49 9.27 -10.36
CA LYS A 156 -8.96 7.92 -10.05
C LYS A 156 -9.43 7.78 -8.61
N VAL A 157 -8.71 8.36 -7.66
CA VAL A 157 -9.11 8.36 -6.24
C VAL A 157 -10.44 9.08 -6.05
N LEU A 158 -10.63 10.27 -6.65
CA LEU A 158 -11.91 10.98 -6.57
C LEU A 158 -13.06 10.22 -7.24
N GLN A 159 -12.80 9.58 -8.39
CA GLN A 159 -13.77 8.70 -9.05
C GLN A 159 -14.17 7.53 -8.14
N GLN A 160 -13.20 6.90 -7.46
CA GLN A 160 -13.44 5.78 -6.56
C GLN A 160 -14.23 6.21 -5.31
N ILE A 161 -13.90 7.37 -4.73
CA ILE A 161 -14.67 7.95 -3.62
C ILE A 161 -16.13 8.17 -4.03
N LYS A 162 -16.37 8.74 -5.22
CA LYS A 162 -17.73 8.93 -5.75
C LYS A 162 -18.46 7.59 -5.92
N LYS A 163 -17.79 6.56 -6.44
CA LYS A 163 -18.36 5.22 -6.62
C LYS A 163 -18.75 4.59 -5.28
N ILE A 164 -17.87 4.64 -4.28
CA ILE A 164 -18.13 4.08 -2.94
C ILE A 164 -19.30 4.80 -2.27
N ARG A 165 -19.37 6.14 -2.36
CA ARG A 165 -20.49 6.92 -1.80
C ARG A 165 -21.85 6.61 -2.45
N LYS A 166 -21.87 6.21 -3.72
CA LYS A 166 -23.10 5.81 -4.43
C LYS A 166 -23.57 4.40 -4.11
N ARG A 167 -22.70 3.54 -3.56
CA ARG A 167 -23.03 2.15 -3.18
C ARG A 167 -23.72 2.06 -1.81
N LYS A 168 -24.24 3.18 -1.29
CA LYS A 168 -25.05 3.18 -0.09
C LYS A 168 -26.37 2.47 -0.35
#